data_AF-A0A3C0KUW8-F1
#
_entry.id   AF-A0A3C0KUW8-F1
#
_cell.length_a   1.000
_cell.length_b   1.000
_cell.length_c   1.000
_cell.angle_alpha   90.00
_cell.angle_beta   90.00
_cell.angle_gamma   90.00
#
_symmetry.space_group_name_H-M   'P 1'
#
loop_
_entity.id
_entity.type
_entity.pdbx_description
1 polymer ?
#
loop_
_entity_poly.entity_id
_entity_poly.type
_entity_poly.pdbx_seq_one_letter_code
_entity_poly.pdbx_strand_id
1 'polypeptide(L)'
;MKGRKTCQIIAFVLVCLLLGGGCASRKAYTPPYKAKPAAVKKARPANVKKALPRMGYTIQAGAFSQPENAARLTEVLKDKGLDATYFAAKTGLYKVRIGNFAARESALNQAEALKILEIIDEYYIVAPEEYAVSKVEALGDDYLRNEIVKAARNFLGVPYLWGGTSPEAGFDCSGLTMTVYQLSGIDLPRTSGEQFGTGEGVDKDDLLKGDLVFFATAKGKKVSHVGVYIGEGLFIHAPGKGKKIRTDALSNAYYQKRYLGGRTYI
;
A
#
# COMPACT_ATOMS: atom_id res chain seq x y z
N MET A 1 -51.52 26.22 75.95
CA MET A 1 -50.99 25.17 75.06
C MET A 1 -49.67 24.68 75.64
N LYS A 2 -49.58 23.36 75.88
CA LYS A 2 -48.43 22.61 76.46
C LYS A 2 -47.12 23.01 75.76
N GLY A 3 -45.92 23.06 76.35
CA GLY A 3 -45.33 22.66 77.63
C GLY A 3 -43.79 22.67 77.38
N ARG A 4 -43.03 23.52 78.08
CA ARG A 4 -42.09 23.20 79.17
C ARG A 4 -40.77 22.49 78.77
N LYS A 5 -39.67 23.07 79.30
CA LYS A 5 -38.44 22.44 79.87
C LYS A 5 -37.34 22.00 78.87
N THR A 6 -36.03 22.04 79.14
CA THR A 6 -35.07 22.76 80.03
C THR A 6 -33.65 22.37 79.52
N CYS A 7 -32.63 23.15 79.93
CA CYS A 7 -31.23 22.74 80.22
C CYS A 7 -30.26 22.19 79.15
N GLN A 8 -29.22 23.01 78.91
CA GLN A 8 -27.76 22.73 78.92
C GLN A 8 -27.25 21.28 78.75
N ILE A 9 -26.38 21.07 77.74
CA ILE A 9 -25.30 20.05 77.68
C ILE A 9 -24.17 20.65 76.81
N ILE A 10 -23.02 21.05 77.40
CA ILE A 10 -21.71 20.35 77.43
C ILE A 10 -21.15 19.99 76.03
N ALA A 11 -20.03 20.62 75.69
CA ALA A 11 -19.22 20.34 74.52
C ALA A 11 -18.44 19.03 74.69
N PHE A 12 -18.49 18.17 73.67
CA PHE A 12 -17.53 17.09 73.46
C PHE A 12 -17.09 17.08 72.00
N VAL A 13 -15.78 17.11 71.80
CA VAL A 13 -15.07 17.10 70.51
C VAL A 13 -15.27 15.75 69.84
N LEU A 14 -15.70 15.76 68.57
CA LEU A 14 -15.81 14.56 67.73
C LEU A 14 -14.97 14.77 66.46
N VAL A 15 -13.92 13.96 66.34
CA VAL A 15 -13.05 13.84 65.17
C VAL A 15 -13.83 13.10 64.08
N CYS A 16 -14.19 13.79 63.00
CA CYS A 16 -14.77 13.19 61.80
C CYS A 16 -13.70 13.07 60.71
N LEU A 17 -13.26 11.83 60.45
CA LEU A 17 -12.56 11.46 59.22
C LEU A 17 -13.47 11.71 58.01
N LEU A 18 -13.08 12.63 57.14
CA LEU A 18 -13.67 12.81 55.82
C LEU A 18 -13.07 11.77 54.86
N LEU A 19 -13.85 10.74 54.54
CA LEU A 19 -13.60 9.85 53.41
C LEU A 19 -13.94 10.61 52.12
N GLY A 20 -12.91 11.04 51.39
CA GLY A 20 -13.06 11.55 50.03
C GLY A 20 -13.54 10.46 49.09
N GLY A 21 -14.80 10.55 48.66
CA GLY A 21 -15.34 9.77 47.56
C GLY A 21 -14.70 10.21 46.24
N GLY A 22 -13.65 9.52 45.82
CA GLY A 22 -13.09 9.63 44.48
C GLY A 22 -14.01 8.94 43.45
N CYS A 23 -14.56 9.71 42.53
CA CYS A 23 -15.16 9.19 41.30
C CYS A 23 -14.08 8.54 40.43
N ALA A 24 -13.86 7.23 40.60
CA ALA A 24 -13.05 6.43 39.70
C ALA A 24 -13.84 6.14 38.41
N SER A 25 -13.45 6.78 37.31
CA SER A 25 -13.82 6.35 35.96
C SER A 25 -13.47 4.88 35.78
N ARG A 26 -14.46 4.04 35.46
CA ARG A 26 -14.24 2.63 35.12
C ARG A 26 -13.41 2.57 33.84
N LYS A 27 -12.11 2.33 33.95
CA LYS A 27 -11.31 1.84 32.82
C LYS A 27 -11.88 0.48 32.42
N ALA A 28 -12.31 0.35 31.16
CA ALA A 28 -12.66 -0.93 30.58
C ALA A 28 -11.45 -1.87 30.67
N TYR A 29 -11.64 -3.02 31.32
CA TYR A 29 -10.66 -4.09 31.36
C TYR A 29 -10.58 -4.72 29.96
N THR A 30 -9.48 -4.49 29.25
CA THR A 30 -9.09 -5.28 28.09
C THR A 30 -8.24 -6.46 28.58
N PRO A 31 -8.68 -7.72 28.38
CA PRO A 31 -7.85 -8.86 28.72
C PRO A 31 -6.55 -8.82 27.88
N PRO A 32 -5.41 -9.26 28.41
CA PRO A 32 -4.18 -9.31 27.64
C PRO A 32 -4.36 -10.21 26.42
N TYR A 33 -4.13 -9.66 25.23
CA TYR A 33 -4.07 -10.42 23.99
C TYR A 33 -2.96 -11.47 24.14
N LYS A 34 -3.34 -12.73 24.38
CA LYS A 34 -2.41 -13.85 24.27
C LYS A 34 -2.00 -13.92 22.80
N ALA A 35 -0.76 -13.55 22.51
CA ALA A 35 -0.16 -13.79 21.21
C ALA A 35 -0.37 -15.27 20.87
N LYS A 36 -1.01 -15.54 19.73
CA LYS A 36 -1.04 -16.91 19.19
C LYS A 36 0.41 -17.39 19.05
N PRO A 37 0.71 -18.65 19.37
CA PRO A 37 2.01 -19.23 19.04
C PRO A 37 2.29 -18.99 17.56
N ALA A 38 3.52 -18.57 17.23
CA ALA A 38 3.95 -18.46 15.84
C ALA A 38 3.62 -19.79 15.14
N ALA A 39 2.77 -19.73 14.11
CA ALA A 39 2.45 -20.90 13.32
C ALA A 39 3.78 -21.48 12.81
N VAL A 40 3.98 -22.77 13.04
CA VAL A 40 5.11 -23.50 12.48
C VAL A 40 5.05 -23.29 10.96
N LYS A 41 6.06 -22.62 10.40
CA LYS A 41 6.18 -22.37 8.96
C LYS A 41 6.17 -23.73 8.26
N LYS A 42 5.04 -24.14 7.72
CA LYS A 42 4.96 -25.33 6.87
C LYS A 42 5.74 -24.96 5.60
N ALA A 43 6.82 -25.69 5.32
CA ALA A 43 7.61 -25.49 4.11
C ALA A 43 6.65 -25.55 2.90
N ARG A 44 6.59 -24.46 2.13
CA ARG A 44 5.75 -24.39 0.94
C ARG A 44 6.26 -25.41 -0.08
N PRO A 45 5.39 -26.26 -0.67
CA PRO A 45 5.82 -27.19 -1.70
C PRO A 45 6.30 -26.40 -2.93
N ALA A 46 7.51 -26.73 -3.39
CA ALA A 46 8.14 -26.14 -4.56
C ALA A 46 7.40 -26.53 -5.83
N ASN A 47 6.46 -25.69 -6.25
CA ASN A 47 6.00 -25.67 -7.63
C ASN A 47 6.36 -24.29 -8.18
N VAL A 48 7.67 -24.09 -8.38
CA VAL A 48 8.28 -22.81 -8.70
C VAL A 48 7.70 -22.31 -10.03
N LYS A 49 6.71 -21.44 -9.96
CA LYS A 49 6.42 -20.59 -11.11
C LYS A 49 7.64 -19.71 -11.31
N LYS A 50 8.09 -19.61 -12.57
CA LYS A 50 9.24 -18.79 -12.98
C LYS A 50 9.14 -17.40 -12.31
N ALA A 51 10.19 -17.01 -11.59
CA ALA A 51 10.28 -15.69 -10.97
C ALA A 51 9.97 -14.61 -12.02
N LEU A 52 9.18 -13.60 -11.64
CA LEU A 52 8.85 -12.50 -12.52
C LEU A 52 10.12 -11.77 -13.00
N PRO A 53 10.10 -11.18 -14.21
CA PRO A 53 11.20 -10.36 -14.69
C PRO A 53 11.54 -9.25 -13.69
N ARG A 54 12.83 -8.92 -13.61
CA ARG A 54 13.31 -7.78 -12.82
C ARG A 54 13.37 -6.54 -13.70
N MET A 55 13.19 -5.38 -13.08
CA MET A 55 13.37 -4.10 -13.77
C MET A 55 14.84 -3.90 -14.15
N GLY A 56 15.05 -3.47 -15.39
CA GLY A 56 16.31 -2.97 -15.91
C GLY A 56 16.57 -1.51 -15.51
N TYR A 57 17.35 -0.81 -16.32
CA TYR A 57 17.58 0.62 -16.17
C TYR A 57 16.31 1.39 -16.50
N THR A 58 16.06 2.47 -15.78
CA THR A 58 14.91 3.34 -16.05
C THR A 58 15.30 4.80 -15.89
N ILE A 59 14.54 5.68 -16.54
CA ILE A 59 14.76 7.12 -16.43
C ILE A 59 13.78 7.66 -15.41
N GLN A 60 14.27 8.37 -14.40
CA GLN A 60 13.45 9.15 -13.49
C GLN A 60 13.53 10.62 -13.88
N ALA A 61 12.38 11.23 -14.16
CA ALA A 61 12.26 12.63 -14.54
C ALA A 61 11.28 13.38 -13.62
N GLY A 62 11.56 14.67 -13.46
CA GLY A 62 10.71 15.63 -12.77
C GLY A 62 10.63 15.48 -11.25
N ALA A 63 10.00 16.47 -10.64
CA ALA A 63 9.72 16.59 -9.21
C ALA A 63 8.53 17.53 -9.01
N PHE A 64 7.33 17.00 -9.24
CA PHE A 64 6.11 17.79 -9.31
C PHE A 64 5.42 17.88 -7.94
N SER A 65 4.99 19.08 -7.56
CA SER A 65 4.13 19.29 -6.38
C SER A 65 2.66 18.97 -6.65
N GLN A 66 2.24 19.07 -7.92
CA GLN A 66 0.88 18.78 -8.38
C GLN A 66 0.87 17.47 -9.19
N PRO A 67 0.03 16.49 -8.83
CA PRO A 67 -0.03 15.21 -9.55
C PRO A 67 -0.42 15.37 -11.02
N GLU A 68 -1.25 16.37 -11.35
CA GLU A 68 -1.70 16.66 -12.71
C GLU A 68 -0.53 17.01 -13.64
N ASN A 69 0.53 17.63 -13.12
CA ASN A 69 1.70 17.99 -13.92
C ASN A 69 2.54 16.75 -14.26
N ALA A 70 2.82 15.91 -13.27
CA ALA A 70 3.56 14.65 -13.47
C ALA A 70 2.85 13.76 -14.48
N ALA A 71 1.54 13.78 -14.40
CA ALA A 71 0.75 12.89 -15.18
C ALA A 71 0.52 13.46 -16.60
N ARG A 72 0.41 14.79 -16.80
CA ARG A 72 0.50 15.39 -18.14
C ARG A 72 1.80 15.02 -18.86
N LEU A 73 2.93 15.07 -18.16
CA LEU A 73 4.20 14.60 -18.72
C LEU A 73 4.13 13.10 -19.07
N THR A 74 3.52 12.28 -18.22
CA THR A 74 3.33 10.84 -18.50
C THR A 74 2.57 10.61 -19.79
N GLU A 75 1.49 11.35 -20.02
CA GLU A 75 0.69 11.29 -21.25
C GLU A 75 1.51 11.72 -22.48
N VAL A 76 2.26 12.82 -22.40
CA VAL A 76 3.16 13.28 -23.48
C VAL A 76 4.19 12.20 -23.86
N LEU A 77 4.73 11.49 -22.87
CA LEU A 77 5.69 10.41 -23.10
C LEU A 77 5.02 9.18 -23.74
N LYS A 78 3.81 8.81 -23.29
CA LYS A 78 3.03 7.71 -23.87
C LYS A 78 2.61 7.98 -25.31
N ASP A 79 2.22 9.22 -25.63
CA ASP A 79 1.89 9.64 -26.99
C ASP A 79 3.09 9.51 -27.95
N LYS A 80 4.31 9.47 -27.39
CA LYS A 80 5.56 9.22 -28.12
C LYS A 80 5.97 7.74 -28.13
N GLY A 81 5.08 6.84 -27.66
CA GLY A 81 5.32 5.40 -27.63
C GLY A 81 6.22 4.93 -26.48
N LEU A 82 6.49 5.78 -25.48
CA LEU A 82 7.32 5.41 -24.34
C LEU A 82 6.45 4.82 -23.23
N ASP A 83 6.92 3.74 -22.62
CA ASP A 83 6.38 3.29 -21.35
C ASP A 83 6.72 4.32 -20.26
N ALA A 84 5.69 4.98 -19.73
CA ALA A 84 5.85 6.00 -18.71
C ALA A 84 4.78 5.85 -17.64
N THR A 85 5.19 5.97 -16.38
CA THR A 85 4.32 5.91 -15.22
C THR A 85 4.77 6.94 -14.20
N TYR A 86 3.90 7.87 -13.83
CA TYR A 86 4.16 8.71 -12.66
C TYR A 86 3.80 8.00 -11.36
N PHE A 87 4.45 8.41 -10.28
CA PHE A 87 4.25 7.83 -8.97
C PHE A 87 4.44 8.86 -7.86
N ALA A 88 3.81 8.61 -6.71
CA ALA A 88 4.02 9.39 -5.50
C ALA A 88 5.34 8.94 -4.84
N ALA A 89 6.35 9.81 -4.86
CA ALA A 89 7.66 9.52 -4.26
C ALA A 89 7.67 9.76 -2.74
N LYS A 90 6.94 10.78 -2.29
CA LYS A 90 6.58 11.08 -0.90
C LYS A 90 5.33 11.96 -0.93
N THR A 91 4.71 12.20 0.22
CA THR A 91 3.53 13.07 0.30
C THR A 91 3.78 14.41 -0.39
N GLY A 92 2.95 14.73 -1.39
CA GLY A 92 3.05 15.97 -2.16
C GLY A 92 4.20 16.05 -3.17
N LEU A 93 4.93 14.97 -3.42
CA LEU A 93 5.95 14.90 -4.46
C LEU A 93 5.68 13.75 -5.43
N TYR A 94 5.54 14.10 -6.70
CA TYR A 94 5.31 13.16 -7.79
C TYR A 94 6.49 13.18 -8.75
N LYS A 95 6.83 12.02 -9.30
CA LYS A 95 7.91 11.84 -10.28
C LYS A 95 7.40 10.97 -11.41
N VAL A 96 8.08 11.01 -12.56
CA VAL A 96 7.80 10.14 -13.70
C VAL A 96 8.93 9.13 -13.87
N ARG A 97 8.56 7.86 -14.04
CA ARG A 97 9.43 6.75 -14.39
C ARG A 97 9.21 6.40 -15.86
N ILE A 98 10.28 6.23 -16.62
CA ILE A 98 10.22 6.00 -18.08
C ILE A 98 11.06 4.78 -18.44
N GLY A 99 10.45 3.89 -19.22
CA GLY A 99 11.04 2.71 -19.82
C GLY A 99 11.45 1.62 -18.85
N ASN A 100 12.04 0.58 -19.43
CA ASN A 100 12.64 -0.57 -18.77
C ASN A 100 13.75 -1.09 -19.70
N PHE A 101 14.93 -0.48 -19.63
CA PHE A 101 16.02 -0.66 -20.57
C PHE A 101 17.00 -1.74 -20.09
N ALA A 102 17.42 -2.62 -20.99
CA ALA A 102 18.41 -3.66 -20.67
C ALA A 102 19.82 -3.08 -20.39
N ALA A 103 20.16 -1.94 -20.99
CA ALA A 103 21.48 -1.32 -20.88
C ALA A 103 21.37 0.15 -20.45
N ARG A 104 22.35 0.59 -19.64
CA ARG A 104 22.47 1.98 -19.17
C ARG A 104 22.56 2.97 -20.32
N GLU A 105 23.32 2.61 -21.36
CA GLU A 105 23.52 3.46 -22.54
C GLU A 105 22.20 3.71 -23.28
N SER A 106 21.35 2.69 -23.44
CA SER A 106 20.03 2.87 -24.05
C SER A 106 19.14 3.83 -23.25
N ALA A 107 19.15 3.72 -21.91
CA ALA A 107 18.41 4.63 -21.04
C ALA A 107 18.95 6.07 -21.13
N LEU A 108 20.28 6.24 -21.18
CA LEU A 108 20.92 7.54 -21.34
C LEU A 108 20.59 8.18 -22.69
N ASN A 109 20.74 7.45 -23.78
CA ASN A 109 20.47 7.95 -25.12
C ASN A 109 19.00 8.40 -25.24
N GLN A 110 18.06 7.63 -24.66
CA GLN A 110 16.67 8.03 -24.59
C GLN A 110 16.44 9.27 -23.72
N ALA A 111 17.10 9.38 -22.56
CA ALA A 111 16.97 10.53 -21.67
C ALA A 111 17.52 11.82 -22.29
N GLU A 112 18.69 11.75 -22.93
CA GLU A 112 19.28 12.88 -23.65
C GLU A 112 18.42 13.31 -24.84
N ALA A 113 17.84 12.36 -25.59
CA ALA A 113 16.89 12.68 -26.65
C ALA A 113 15.66 13.43 -26.11
N LEU A 114 15.10 12.98 -24.98
CA LEU A 114 13.97 13.67 -24.33
C LEU A 114 14.34 15.07 -23.84
N LYS A 115 15.57 15.25 -23.36
CA LYS A 115 16.08 16.54 -22.90
C LYS A 115 16.32 17.51 -24.06
N ILE A 116 16.92 17.06 -25.16
CA ILE A 116 17.13 17.86 -26.38
C ILE A 116 15.78 18.30 -26.98
N LEU A 117 14.76 17.45 -26.89
CA LEU A 117 13.40 17.77 -27.32
C LEU A 117 12.62 18.63 -26.31
N GLU A 118 13.25 19.09 -25.22
CA GLU A 118 12.65 19.89 -24.16
C GLU A 118 11.40 19.25 -23.53
N ILE A 119 11.33 17.91 -23.52
CA ILE A 119 10.24 17.15 -22.90
C ILE A 119 10.51 16.98 -21.40
N ILE A 120 11.78 16.84 -21.02
CA ILE A 120 12.23 16.75 -19.63
C ILE A 120 13.41 17.71 -19.41
N ASP A 121 13.50 18.31 -18.22
CA ASP A 121 14.59 19.24 -17.90
C ASP A 121 15.82 18.51 -17.33
N GLU A 122 15.57 17.74 -16.25
CA GLU A 122 16.57 16.94 -15.56
C GLU A 122 16.11 15.49 -15.43
N TYR A 123 17.08 14.60 -15.39
CA TYR A 123 16.83 13.17 -15.25
C TYR A 123 17.87 12.48 -14.37
N TYR A 124 17.48 11.34 -13.84
CA TYR A 124 18.36 10.40 -13.16
C TYR A 124 18.15 9.01 -13.74
N ILE A 125 19.24 8.32 -14.10
CA ILE A 125 19.16 6.91 -14.51
C ILE A 125 19.18 6.06 -13.25
N VAL A 126 18.08 5.34 -13.01
CA VAL A 126 18.02 4.35 -11.94
C VAL A 126 18.53 3.03 -12.47
N ALA A 127 19.57 2.51 -11.83
CA ALA A 127 20.18 1.23 -12.15
C ALA A 127 19.43 0.06 -11.49
N PRO A 128 19.47 -1.15 -12.08
CA PRO A 128 18.85 -2.35 -11.51
C PRO A 128 19.27 -2.63 -10.06
N GLU A 129 20.52 -2.35 -9.71
CA GLU A 129 21.11 -2.62 -8.40
C GLU A 129 20.57 -1.69 -7.30
N GLU A 130 19.94 -0.57 -7.67
CA GLU A 130 19.37 0.38 -6.72
C GLU A 130 18.01 -0.07 -6.17
N TYR A 131 17.29 -0.93 -6.92
CA TYR A 131 15.99 -1.43 -6.51
C TYR A 131 16.05 -2.29 -5.25
N ALA A 132 14.96 -2.28 -4.49
CA ALA A 132 14.85 -3.05 -3.25
C ALA A 132 15.09 -4.55 -3.47
N VAL A 133 14.60 -5.10 -4.58
CA VAL A 133 14.73 -6.52 -4.90
C VAL A 133 16.19 -6.99 -5.06
N SER A 134 17.06 -6.10 -5.54
CA SER A 134 18.49 -6.39 -5.72
C SER A 134 19.26 -6.47 -4.40
N LYS A 135 18.62 -6.12 -3.28
CA LYS A 135 19.20 -6.14 -1.94
C LYS A 135 18.69 -7.30 -1.09
N VAL A 136 17.84 -8.17 -1.64
CA VAL A 136 17.23 -9.30 -0.92
C VAL A 136 18.28 -10.29 -0.41
N GLU A 137 19.34 -10.57 -1.17
CA GLU A 137 20.41 -11.48 -0.72
C GLU A 137 21.07 -10.99 0.57
N ALA A 138 21.28 -9.67 0.69
CA ALA A 138 21.93 -9.07 1.85
C ALA A 138 20.96 -8.75 3.00
N LEU A 139 19.72 -8.37 2.70
CA LEU A 139 18.77 -7.80 3.67
C LEU A 139 17.52 -8.67 3.93
N GLY A 140 17.32 -9.75 3.18
CA GLY A 140 16.23 -10.70 3.29
C GLY A 140 14.89 -10.25 2.68
N ASP A 141 13.94 -11.19 2.60
CA ASP A 141 12.61 -10.95 2.01
C ASP A 141 11.79 -9.91 2.78
N ASP A 142 11.91 -9.88 4.11
CA ASP A 142 11.17 -8.94 4.94
C ASP A 142 11.53 -7.48 4.61
N TYR A 143 12.77 -7.20 4.21
CA TYR A 143 13.18 -5.89 3.72
C TYR A 143 12.41 -5.51 2.44
N LEU A 144 12.39 -6.39 1.44
CA LEU A 144 11.67 -6.15 0.19
C LEU A 144 10.16 -5.98 0.42
N ARG A 145 9.55 -6.84 1.24
CA ARG A 145 8.14 -6.75 1.62
C ARG A 145 7.80 -5.39 2.25
N ASN A 146 8.67 -4.88 3.11
CA ASN A 146 8.48 -3.57 3.74
C ASN A 146 8.65 -2.42 2.74
N GLU A 147 9.61 -2.48 1.80
CA GLU A 147 9.77 -1.47 0.76
C GLU A 147 8.56 -1.42 -0.20
N ILE A 148 7.98 -2.58 -0.55
CA ILE A 148 6.71 -2.65 -1.32
C ILE A 148 5.58 -1.95 -0.56
N VAL A 149 5.41 -2.25 0.73
CA VAL A 149 4.37 -1.62 1.55
C VAL A 149 4.60 -0.11 1.69
N LYS A 150 5.84 0.32 1.85
CA LYS A 150 6.23 1.73 1.92
C LYS A 150 5.92 2.45 0.61
N ALA A 151 6.26 1.86 -0.54
CA ALA A 151 5.89 2.38 -1.85
C ALA A 151 4.36 2.51 -1.98
N ALA A 152 3.59 1.49 -1.60
CA ALA A 152 2.12 1.55 -1.62
C ALA A 152 1.56 2.67 -0.72
N ARG A 153 2.14 2.89 0.47
CA ARG A 153 1.71 3.94 1.41
C ARG A 153 1.90 5.35 0.86
N ASN A 154 2.91 5.59 0.02
CA ASN A 154 3.12 6.90 -0.59
C ASN A 154 1.93 7.35 -1.48
N PHE A 155 1.14 6.40 -1.97
CA PHE A 155 -0.04 6.69 -2.78
C PHE A 155 -1.31 6.99 -1.96
N LEU A 156 -1.30 6.84 -0.63
CA LEU A 156 -2.50 7.09 0.18
C LEU A 156 -2.99 8.53 -0.01
N GLY A 157 -4.29 8.66 -0.27
CA GLY A 157 -4.94 9.96 -0.50
C GLY A 157 -4.77 10.50 -1.92
N VAL A 158 -3.92 9.92 -2.75
CA VAL A 158 -3.83 10.25 -4.18
C VAL A 158 -5.18 9.90 -4.82
N PRO A 159 -5.83 10.84 -5.51
CA PRO A 159 -7.05 10.55 -6.26
C PRO A 159 -6.83 9.40 -7.24
N TYR A 160 -7.87 8.61 -7.45
CA TYR A 160 -7.93 7.71 -8.59
C TYR A 160 -7.94 8.57 -9.85
N LEU A 161 -6.76 8.78 -10.41
CA LEU A 161 -6.53 9.45 -11.67
C LEU A 161 -5.32 8.72 -12.28
N TRP A 162 -5.42 8.25 -13.52
CA TRP A 162 -4.65 8.77 -14.67
C TRP A 162 -4.35 7.79 -15.81
N GLY A 163 -4.51 8.25 -17.06
CA GLY A 163 -3.55 7.96 -18.14
C GLY A 163 -3.79 6.77 -19.08
N GLY A 164 -5.05 6.48 -19.41
CA GLY A 164 -5.43 5.58 -20.51
C GLY A 164 -6.80 5.99 -21.06
N THR A 165 -6.94 6.03 -22.38
CA THR A 165 -8.05 6.66 -23.12
C THR A 165 -9.31 5.82 -23.29
N SER A 166 -9.47 4.69 -22.59
CA SER A 166 -10.73 3.95 -22.61
C SER A 166 -11.28 3.65 -21.21
N PRO A 167 -12.59 3.80 -21.00
CA PRO A 167 -13.29 3.29 -19.83
C PRO A 167 -13.11 1.76 -19.63
N GLU A 168 -12.63 1.05 -20.66
CA GLU A 168 -12.49 -0.41 -20.69
C GLU A 168 -11.06 -0.93 -20.44
N ALA A 169 -10.00 -0.11 -20.47
CA ALA A 169 -8.61 -0.58 -20.39
C ALA A 169 -7.72 0.26 -19.45
N GLY A 170 -7.95 0.12 -18.15
CA GLY A 170 -6.96 0.26 -17.07
C GLY A 170 -6.16 1.58 -16.98
N PHE A 171 -6.52 2.40 -16.00
CA PHE A 171 -5.65 2.73 -14.86
C PHE A 171 -6.53 2.61 -13.63
N ASP A 172 -6.29 1.52 -12.91
CA ASP A 172 -7.19 0.87 -11.98
C ASP A 172 -6.36 0.23 -10.86
N CYS A 173 -7.03 -0.51 -9.98
CA CYS A 173 -6.40 -1.29 -8.94
C CYS A 173 -5.10 -2.01 -9.35
N SER A 174 -5.00 -2.53 -10.59
CA SER A 174 -3.84 -3.26 -11.09
C SER A 174 -2.68 -2.37 -11.57
N GLY A 175 -2.97 -1.15 -12.02
CA GLY A 175 -1.93 -0.15 -12.31
C GLY A 175 -1.20 0.30 -11.05
N LEU A 176 -1.92 0.44 -9.92
CA LEU A 176 -1.32 0.74 -8.62
C LEU A 176 -0.37 -0.38 -8.17
N THR A 177 -0.81 -1.63 -8.20
CA THR A 177 0.03 -2.77 -7.79
C THR A 177 1.24 -2.92 -8.69
N MET A 178 1.06 -2.78 -10.01
CA MET A 178 2.16 -2.78 -10.98
C MET A 178 3.21 -1.72 -10.64
N THR A 179 2.80 -0.47 -10.47
CA THR A 179 3.70 0.64 -10.15
C THR A 179 4.46 0.38 -8.85
N VAL A 180 3.76 -0.08 -7.80
CA VAL A 180 4.38 -0.38 -6.49
C VAL A 180 5.46 -1.47 -6.61
N TYR A 181 5.19 -2.52 -7.39
CA TYR A 181 6.13 -3.61 -7.62
C TYR A 181 7.32 -3.17 -8.49
N GLN A 182 7.08 -2.39 -9.55
CA GLN A 182 8.13 -1.84 -10.41
C GLN A 182 9.05 -0.89 -9.66
N LEU A 183 8.53 -0.06 -8.74
CA LEU A 183 9.34 0.77 -7.84
C LEU A 183 10.24 -0.06 -6.91
N SER A 184 9.89 -1.32 -6.68
CA SER A 184 10.69 -2.27 -5.91
C SER A 184 11.57 -3.17 -6.79
N GLY A 185 11.52 -3.00 -8.12
CA GLY A 185 12.34 -3.71 -9.10
C GLY A 185 11.73 -4.98 -9.69
N ILE A 186 10.43 -5.22 -9.53
CA ILE A 186 9.73 -6.40 -10.04
C ILE A 186 8.75 -5.97 -11.13
N ASP A 187 8.87 -6.54 -12.33
CA ASP A 187 8.02 -6.21 -13.46
C ASP A 187 6.73 -7.05 -13.44
N LEU A 188 5.66 -6.44 -12.95
CA LEU A 188 4.38 -7.08 -12.72
C LEU A 188 3.46 -6.90 -13.94
N PRO A 189 2.69 -7.92 -14.36
CA PRO A 189 1.76 -7.77 -15.48
C PRO A 189 0.73 -6.65 -15.28
N ARG A 190 0.24 -6.10 -16.39
CA ARG A 190 -0.60 -4.90 -16.37
C ARG A 190 -1.98 -5.14 -15.76
N THR A 191 -2.59 -6.29 -16.01
CA THR A 191 -3.99 -6.53 -15.64
C THR A 191 -4.11 -7.35 -14.35
N SER A 192 -5.15 -7.09 -13.57
CA SER A 192 -5.41 -7.86 -12.33
C SER A 192 -5.57 -9.37 -12.59
N GLY A 193 -6.10 -9.77 -13.75
CA GLY A 193 -6.22 -11.16 -14.16
C GLY A 193 -4.85 -11.85 -14.38
N GLU A 194 -3.95 -11.20 -15.12
CA GLU A 194 -2.58 -11.71 -15.34
C GLU A 194 -1.78 -11.72 -14.05
N GLN A 195 -1.91 -10.68 -13.21
CA GLN A 195 -1.33 -10.66 -11.88
C GLN A 195 -1.78 -11.90 -11.09
N PHE A 196 -3.09 -12.16 -11.00
CA PHE A 196 -3.60 -13.32 -10.30
C PHE A 196 -3.09 -14.66 -10.87
N GLY A 197 -2.92 -14.74 -12.19
CA GLY A 197 -2.45 -15.95 -12.88
C GLY A 197 -0.95 -16.22 -12.72
N THR A 198 -0.13 -15.18 -12.58
CA THR A 198 1.34 -15.30 -12.50
C THR A 198 1.83 -15.57 -11.08
N GLY A 199 1.20 -15.01 -10.06
CA GLY A 199 1.62 -15.23 -8.67
C GLY A 199 1.36 -16.64 -8.14
N GLU A 200 2.02 -16.98 -7.04
CA GLU A 200 1.81 -18.23 -6.31
C GLU A 200 0.65 -18.06 -5.31
N GLY A 201 -0.21 -19.08 -5.17
CA GLY A 201 -1.35 -19.02 -4.25
C GLY A 201 -0.91 -18.93 -2.79
N VAL A 202 -1.52 -18.03 -2.05
CA VAL A 202 -1.33 -17.88 -0.60
C VAL A 202 -2.69 -17.96 0.09
N ASP A 203 -2.76 -18.84 1.09
CA ASP A 203 -3.94 -18.94 1.95
C ASP A 203 -4.11 -17.66 2.77
N LYS A 204 -5.36 -17.32 3.07
CA LYS A 204 -5.68 -16.04 3.73
C LYS A 204 -4.96 -15.86 5.07
N ASP A 205 -4.75 -16.94 5.81
CA ASP A 205 -4.09 -16.93 7.11
C ASP A 205 -2.55 -16.87 7.01
N ASP A 206 -2.00 -17.15 5.81
CA ASP A 206 -0.56 -17.13 5.51
C ASP A 206 -0.12 -15.88 4.74
N LEU A 207 -1.02 -14.90 4.58
CA LEU A 207 -0.74 -13.64 3.91
C LEU A 207 0.38 -12.87 4.62
N LEU A 208 1.39 -12.49 3.86
CA LEU A 208 2.50 -11.66 4.31
C LEU A 208 2.47 -10.29 3.63
N LYS A 209 3.05 -9.29 4.28
CA LYS A 209 3.21 -7.93 3.71
C LYS A 209 3.76 -8.01 2.30
N GLY A 210 3.20 -7.18 1.41
CA GLY A 210 3.57 -7.16 0.00
C GLY A 210 2.78 -8.13 -0.88
N ASP A 211 2.19 -9.20 -0.34
CA ASP A 211 1.31 -10.08 -1.10
C ASP A 211 0.15 -9.29 -1.73
N LEU A 212 -0.34 -9.72 -2.88
CA LEU A 212 -1.51 -9.11 -3.52
C LEU A 212 -2.78 -9.89 -3.16
N VAL A 213 -3.84 -9.16 -2.84
CA VAL A 213 -5.16 -9.73 -2.53
C VAL A 213 -6.14 -9.39 -3.66
N PHE A 214 -6.88 -10.40 -4.12
CA PHE A 214 -7.71 -10.30 -5.32
C PHE A 214 -9.18 -10.51 -5.02
N PHE A 215 -10.04 -9.83 -5.78
CA PHE A 215 -11.47 -9.82 -5.55
C PHE A 215 -12.29 -9.84 -6.86
N ALA A 216 -13.52 -10.34 -6.77
CA ALA A 216 -14.58 -10.21 -7.76
C ALA A 216 -15.54 -9.07 -7.39
N THR A 217 -15.19 -7.82 -7.74
CA THR A 217 -16.03 -6.63 -7.45
C THR A 217 -16.97 -6.27 -8.59
N ALA A 218 -16.64 -6.68 -9.81
CA ALA A 218 -17.53 -6.62 -10.97
C ALA A 218 -18.53 -7.78 -11.00
N LYS A 219 -19.47 -7.77 -11.95
CA LYS A 219 -20.41 -8.88 -12.15
C LYS A 219 -19.66 -10.17 -12.49
N GLY A 220 -20.05 -11.27 -11.85
CA GLY A 220 -19.47 -12.60 -12.07
C GLY A 220 -18.47 -13.01 -10.97
N LYS A 221 -17.67 -14.03 -11.26
CA LYS A 221 -16.70 -14.62 -10.32
C LYS A 221 -15.23 -14.45 -10.77
N LYS A 222 -14.99 -13.64 -11.79
CA LYS A 222 -13.64 -13.39 -12.32
C LYS A 222 -12.96 -12.28 -11.53
N VAL A 223 -11.62 -12.33 -11.49
CA VAL A 223 -10.79 -11.27 -10.92
C VAL A 223 -11.13 -9.95 -11.61
N SER A 224 -11.45 -8.95 -10.80
CA SER A 224 -11.79 -7.59 -11.27
C SER A 224 -11.24 -6.49 -10.35
N HIS A 225 -10.62 -6.86 -9.23
CA HIS A 225 -10.00 -5.93 -8.31
C HIS A 225 -8.81 -6.55 -7.60
N VAL A 226 -7.81 -5.72 -7.28
CA VAL A 226 -6.60 -6.13 -6.56
C VAL A 226 -6.17 -5.04 -5.55
N GLY A 227 -5.41 -5.44 -4.53
CA GLY A 227 -4.75 -4.52 -3.61
C GLY A 227 -3.49 -5.12 -3.00
N VAL A 228 -2.63 -4.27 -2.44
CA VAL A 228 -1.40 -4.67 -1.75
C VAL A 228 -1.72 -4.94 -0.29
N TYR A 229 -1.52 -6.18 0.18
CA TYR A 229 -1.66 -6.53 1.59
C TYR A 229 -0.54 -5.91 2.42
N ILE A 230 -0.91 -5.23 3.50
CA ILE A 230 0.04 -4.47 4.35
C ILE A 230 0.18 -5.06 5.75
N GLY A 231 -0.36 -6.26 5.99
CA GLY A 231 -0.41 -6.92 7.29
C GLY A 231 -1.74 -6.71 8.02
N GLU A 232 -1.95 -7.48 9.09
CA GLU A 232 -3.07 -7.30 10.04
C GLU A 232 -4.47 -7.30 9.40
N GLY A 233 -4.67 -8.03 8.31
CA GLY A 233 -5.94 -8.05 7.60
C GLY A 233 -6.23 -6.78 6.79
N LEU A 234 -5.26 -5.89 6.59
CA LEU A 234 -5.41 -4.62 5.88
C LEU A 234 -4.75 -4.67 4.50
N PHE A 235 -5.31 -3.91 3.56
CA PHE A 235 -4.72 -3.76 2.22
C PHE A 235 -4.93 -2.35 1.66
N ILE A 236 -3.96 -1.89 0.86
CA ILE A 236 -4.01 -0.63 0.11
C ILE A 236 -4.46 -0.92 -1.31
N HIS A 237 -5.39 -0.11 -1.82
CA HIS A 237 -5.92 -0.29 -3.17
C HIS A 237 -6.44 1.03 -3.75
N ALA A 238 -6.62 1.04 -5.07
CA ALA A 238 -7.34 2.08 -5.80
C ALA A 238 -8.82 1.63 -5.98
N PRO A 239 -9.78 2.06 -5.12
CA PRO A 239 -11.14 1.52 -5.05
C PRO A 239 -12.04 1.75 -6.26
N GLY A 240 -11.62 2.54 -7.24
CA GLY A 240 -12.38 2.88 -8.44
C GLY A 240 -12.50 4.38 -8.68
N LYS A 241 -13.07 4.75 -9.84
CA LYS A 241 -13.22 6.12 -10.33
C LYS A 241 -13.87 7.05 -9.29
N GLY A 242 -13.34 8.26 -9.16
CA GLY A 242 -13.87 9.30 -8.27
C GLY A 242 -13.54 9.12 -6.78
N LYS A 243 -12.78 8.07 -6.43
CA LYS A 243 -12.34 7.81 -5.05
C LYS A 243 -10.83 8.02 -4.92
N LYS A 244 -10.32 8.08 -3.70
CA LYS A 244 -8.88 8.14 -3.42
C LYS A 244 -8.33 6.77 -3.07
N ILE A 245 -7.06 6.55 -3.34
CA ILE A 245 -6.32 5.39 -2.84
C ILE A 245 -6.36 5.40 -1.32
N ARG A 246 -6.69 4.25 -0.73
CA ARG A 246 -6.97 4.13 0.70
C ARG A 246 -6.65 2.73 1.20
N THR A 247 -6.75 2.58 2.52
CA THR A 247 -6.68 1.29 3.20
C THR A 247 -8.10 0.79 3.47
N ASP A 248 -8.36 -0.48 3.19
CA ASP A 248 -9.58 -1.19 3.58
C ASP A 248 -9.20 -2.51 4.29
N ALA A 249 -10.15 -3.09 5.04
CA ALA A 249 -9.93 -4.34 5.78
C ALA A 249 -10.52 -5.55 5.04
N LEU A 250 -9.84 -6.69 5.05
CA LEU A 250 -10.31 -7.97 4.53
C LEU A 250 -11.52 -8.53 5.32
N SER A 251 -11.76 -8.01 6.53
CA SER A 251 -12.93 -8.31 7.37
C SER A 251 -14.17 -7.52 6.97
N ASN A 252 -14.03 -6.47 6.15
CA ASN A 252 -15.16 -5.72 5.64
C ASN A 252 -16.06 -6.68 4.82
N ALA A 253 -17.35 -6.74 5.17
CA ALA A 253 -18.31 -7.66 4.56
C ALA A 253 -18.37 -7.56 3.03
N TYR A 254 -18.13 -6.38 2.45
CA TYR A 254 -18.06 -6.19 1.01
C TYR A 254 -16.90 -6.97 0.38
N TYR A 255 -15.69 -6.84 0.94
CA TYR A 255 -14.47 -7.51 0.45
C TYR A 255 -14.44 -8.98 0.82
N GLN A 256 -14.89 -9.34 2.02
CA GLN A 256 -14.96 -10.72 2.48
C GLN A 256 -15.78 -11.60 1.54
N LYS A 257 -16.96 -11.12 1.11
CA LYS A 257 -17.84 -11.84 0.17
C LYS A 257 -17.28 -11.97 -1.25
N ARG A 258 -16.24 -11.20 -1.58
CA ARG A 258 -15.67 -11.07 -2.93
C ARG A 258 -14.25 -11.57 -3.05
N TYR A 259 -13.66 -12.02 -1.95
CA TYR A 259 -12.27 -12.47 -1.90
C TYR A 259 -12.06 -13.71 -2.77
N LEU A 260 -11.09 -13.65 -3.67
CA LEU A 260 -10.74 -14.75 -4.57
C LEU A 260 -9.44 -15.45 -4.15
N GLY A 261 -8.55 -14.78 -3.43
CA GLY A 261 -7.29 -15.35 -2.96
C GLY A 261 -6.16 -14.33 -2.83
N GLY A 262 -5.08 -14.79 -2.20
CA GLY A 262 -3.82 -14.06 -2.09
C GLY A 262 -2.80 -14.59 -3.08
N ARG A 263 -1.90 -13.73 -3.56
CA ARG A 263 -0.73 -14.13 -4.35
C ARG A 263 0.56 -13.54 -3.81
N THR A 264 1.61 -14.36 -3.71
CA THR A 264 2.99 -13.89 -3.51
C THR A 264 3.75 -13.86 -4.83
N TYR A 265 4.72 -12.97 -4.90
CA TYR A 265 5.72 -12.84 -5.97
C TYR A 265 7.14 -12.65 -5.41
N ILE A 266 7.26 -12.85 -4.09
CA ILE A 266 8.48 -12.87 -3.30
C ILE A 266 8.62 -14.28 -2.77
#